data_AF-A0A6H9RTM0-F1
#
_entry.id   AF-A0A6H9RTM0-F1
#
_cell.length_a   1.000
_cell.length_b   1.000
_cell.length_c   1.000
_cell.angle_alpha   90.00
_cell.angle_beta   90.00
_cell.angle_gamma   90.00
#
_symmetry.space_group_name_H-M   'P 1'
#
loop_
_entity.id
_entity.type
_entity.pdbx_description
1 polymer ?
#
loop_
_entity_poly.entity_id
_entity_poly.type
_entity_poly.pdbx_seq_one_letter_code
_entity_poly.pdbx_strand_id
1 'polypeptide(L)'
;GRHTGLTCSASPVFDPQGELLAVLDVSSARPDVSRQSQFHTMALVNLSAKMIESCYFLRCFDNQWLLRFHLQAESVGLFSEGLMAFDGEGRISAVNQSALNLLGHIRGSLLGQRVGDFFDCSLDELLGRASVNASASWPLRTRDGRHLFAVL
;
A
#
# COMPACT_ATOMS: atom_id res chain seq x y z
N GLY A 1 -6.06 -42.56 15.95
CA GLY A 1 -5.23 -41.38 16.23
C GLY A 1 -6.14 -40.20 16.48
N ARG A 2 -5.95 -39.45 17.57
CA ARG A 2 -6.75 -38.26 17.87
C ARG A 2 -6.16 -37.11 17.06
N HIS A 3 -6.79 -36.72 15.96
CA HIS A 3 -6.41 -35.51 15.25
C HIS A 3 -6.73 -34.33 16.17
N THR A 4 -5.72 -33.72 16.79
CA THR A 4 -5.87 -32.37 17.36
C THR A 4 -6.27 -31.47 16.20
N GLY A 5 -7.48 -30.91 16.22
CA GLY A 5 -7.94 -30.01 15.17
C GLY A 5 -7.01 -28.82 15.07
N LEU A 6 -6.21 -28.76 14.01
CA LEU A 6 -5.36 -27.63 13.69
C LEU A 6 -6.13 -26.71 12.76
N THR A 7 -6.22 -25.43 13.12
CA THR A 7 -6.71 -24.38 12.21
C THR A 7 -5.54 -23.54 11.75
N CYS A 8 -5.43 -23.30 10.45
CA CYS A 8 -4.37 -22.54 9.80
C CYS A 8 -5.02 -21.39 9.03
N SER A 9 -4.49 -20.18 9.22
CA SER A 9 -4.87 -18.97 8.49
C SER A 9 -3.61 -18.39 7.87
N ALA A 10 -3.54 -18.44 6.54
CA ALA A 10 -2.38 -17.97 5.79
C ALA A 10 -2.76 -16.81 4.85
N SER A 11 -1.86 -15.82 4.72
CA SER A 11 -2.00 -14.71 3.79
C SER A 11 -0.70 -14.47 3.02
N PRO A 12 -0.74 -14.27 1.69
CA PRO A 12 0.44 -13.91 0.93
C PRO A 12 0.92 -12.51 1.29
N VAL A 13 2.23 -12.31 1.22
CA VAL A 13 2.91 -11.01 1.30
C VAL A 13 3.56 -10.77 -0.04
N PHE A 14 3.23 -9.65 -0.69
CA PHE A 14 3.79 -9.27 -1.98
C PHE A 14 4.91 -8.23 -1.86
N ASP A 15 5.85 -8.25 -2.79
CA ASP A 15 6.83 -7.19 -2.95
C ASP A 15 6.23 -5.95 -3.65
N PRO A 16 6.98 -4.84 -3.75
CA PRO A 16 6.51 -3.62 -4.42
C PRO A 16 6.19 -3.75 -5.91
N GLN A 17 6.71 -4.79 -6.57
CA GLN A 17 6.44 -5.12 -7.96
C GLN A 17 5.17 -5.96 -8.10
N GLY A 18 4.62 -6.46 -6.99
CA GLY A 18 3.43 -7.28 -6.92
C GLY A 18 3.71 -8.78 -7.01
N GLU A 19 4.97 -9.18 -6.91
CA GLU A 19 5.38 -10.58 -6.92
C GLU A 19 5.33 -11.18 -5.50
N LEU A 20 5.10 -12.48 -5.40
CA LEU A 20 5.01 -13.16 -4.11
C LEU A 20 6.36 -13.11 -3.39
N LEU A 21 6.42 -12.44 -2.24
CA LEU A 21 7.61 -12.32 -1.42
C LEU A 21 7.66 -13.40 -0.33
N ALA A 22 6.53 -13.64 0.34
CA ALA A 22 6.42 -14.59 1.45
C ALA A 22 4.95 -15.00 1.68
N VAL A 23 4.72 -15.92 2.62
CA VAL A 23 3.39 -16.25 3.15
C VAL A 23 3.43 -16.12 4.67
N LEU A 24 2.52 -15.31 5.22
CA LEU A 24 2.30 -15.18 6.66
C LEU A 24 1.32 -16.27 7.10
N ASP A 25 1.78 -17.20 7.94
CA ASP A 25 0.95 -18.28 8.49
C ASP A 25 0.69 -18.10 9.98
N VAL A 26 -0.55 -18.32 10.41
CA VAL A 26 -0.96 -18.41 11.81
C VAL A 26 -1.70 -19.72 12.03
N SER A 27 -1.11 -20.57 12.86
CA SER A 27 -1.63 -21.89 13.21
C SER A 27 -2.08 -21.95 14.68
N SER A 28 -3.20 -22.62 14.95
CA SER A 28 -3.74 -22.83 16.30
C SER A 28 -4.13 -24.29 16.50
N ALA A 29 -3.79 -24.83 17.68
CA ALA A 29 -4.15 -26.19 18.10
C ALA A 29 -5.31 -26.21 19.12
N ARG A 30 -6.08 -25.12 19.20
CA ARG A 30 -7.20 -25.03 20.13
C ARG A 30 -8.36 -25.91 19.64
N PRO A 31 -8.92 -26.78 20.50
CA PRO A 31 -9.95 -27.73 20.09
C PRO A 31 -11.34 -27.08 19.87
N ASP A 32 -11.53 -25.83 20.28
CA ASP A 32 -12.81 -25.11 20.34
C ASP A 32 -12.88 -23.87 19.43
N VAL A 33 -12.09 -23.83 18.35
CA VAL A 33 -12.09 -22.69 17.42
C VAL A 33 -13.41 -22.63 16.64
N SER A 34 -14.21 -21.59 16.91
CA SER A 34 -15.43 -21.31 16.14
C SER A 34 -15.13 -20.76 14.74
N ARG A 35 -16.05 -20.92 13.79
CA ARG A 35 -15.93 -20.30 12.45
C ARG A 35 -15.71 -18.79 12.52
N GLN A 36 -16.44 -18.11 13.42
CA GLN A 36 -16.28 -16.67 13.63
C GLN A 36 -14.87 -16.29 14.07
N SER A 37 -14.27 -17.07 14.98
CA SER A 37 -12.88 -16.88 15.41
C SER A 37 -11.89 -17.07 14.26
N GLN A 38 -12.12 -18.04 13.36
CA GLN A 38 -11.29 -18.22 12.15
C GLN A 38 -11.40 -17.02 11.20
N PHE A 39 -12.61 -16.49 10.99
CA PHE A 39 -12.81 -15.29 10.16
C PHE A 39 -12.07 -14.08 10.73
N HIS A 40 -12.18 -13.82 12.04
CA HIS A 40 -11.45 -12.73 12.70
C HIS A 40 -9.92 -12.93 12.60
N THR A 41 -9.45 -14.17 12.80
CA THR A 41 -8.03 -14.50 12.66
C THR A 41 -7.56 -14.24 11.23
N MET A 42 -8.28 -14.71 10.22
CA MET A 42 -7.93 -14.48 8.82
C MET A 42 -7.91 -12.98 8.46
N ALA A 43 -8.87 -12.19 8.97
CA ALA A 43 -8.86 -10.75 8.78
C ALA A 43 -7.61 -10.09 9.37
N LEU A 44 -7.20 -10.49 10.59
CA LEU A 44 -5.98 -10.00 11.22
C LEU A 44 -4.71 -10.44 10.47
N VAL A 45 -4.66 -11.68 9.97
CA VAL A 45 -3.53 -12.18 9.17
C VAL A 45 -3.41 -11.37 7.88
N ASN A 46 -4.51 -11.14 7.16
CA ASN A 46 -4.51 -10.31 5.95
C ASN A 46 -4.07 -8.87 6.23
N LEU A 47 -4.58 -8.25 7.30
CA LEU A 47 -4.18 -6.91 7.70
C LEU A 47 -2.68 -6.85 8.05
N SER A 48 -2.18 -7.85 8.77
CA SER A 48 -0.77 -7.95 9.15
C SER A 48 0.13 -8.12 7.92
N ALA A 49 -0.28 -8.95 6.96
CA ALA A 49 0.41 -9.07 5.68
C ALA A 49 0.51 -7.73 4.96
N LYS A 50 -0.59 -6.95 4.88
CA LYS A 50 -0.58 -5.60 4.30
C LYS A 50 0.33 -4.62 5.03
N MET A 51 0.38 -4.68 6.35
CA MET A 51 1.33 -3.87 7.13
C MET A 51 2.78 -4.24 6.82
N ILE A 52 3.09 -5.54 6.68
CA ILE A 52 4.44 -6.02 6.29
C ILE A 52 4.79 -5.52 4.89
N GLU A 53 3.88 -5.65 3.91
CA GLU A 53 4.07 -5.15 2.54
C GLU A 53 4.40 -3.65 2.53
N SER A 54 3.61 -2.83 3.24
CA SER A 54 3.84 -1.38 3.32
C SER A 54 5.18 -1.07 3.98
N CYS A 55 5.51 -1.69 5.11
CA CYS A 55 6.82 -1.47 5.75
C CYS A 55 7.99 -1.88 4.85
N TYR A 56 7.85 -2.99 4.10
CA TYR A 56 8.86 -3.43 3.15
C TYR A 56 9.00 -2.46 1.98
N PHE A 57 7.88 -1.97 1.42
CA PHE A 57 7.87 -0.95 0.37
C PHE A 57 8.63 0.31 0.80
N LEU A 58 8.32 0.85 1.97
CA LEU A 58 8.96 2.06 2.50
C LEU A 58 10.48 1.89 2.64
N ARG A 59 10.94 0.68 3.01
CA ARG A 59 12.38 0.37 3.13
C ARG A 59 13.07 0.20 1.78
N CYS A 60 12.40 -0.39 0.79
CA CYS A 60 12.98 -0.60 -0.55
C CYS A 60 13.20 0.73 -1.31
N PHE A 61 12.44 1.77 -0.97
CA PHE A 61 12.45 3.05 -1.68
C PHE A 61 12.81 4.23 -0.77
N ASP A 62 13.61 3.99 0.27
CA ASP A 62 14.08 5.02 1.21
C ASP A 62 14.94 6.12 0.56
N ASN A 63 15.53 5.83 -0.61
CA ASN A 63 16.33 6.74 -1.42
C ASN A 63 15.60 7.30 -2.64
N GLN A 64 14.27 7.15 -2.71
CA GLN A 64 13.43 7.65 -3.80
C GLN A 64 12.37 8.60 -3.23
N TRP A 65 11.68 9.33 -4.11
CA TRP A 65 10.50 10.10 -3.70
C TRP A 65 9.33 9.16 -3.47
N LEU A 66 8.58 9.38 -2.39
CA LEU A 66 7.49 8.51 -1.97
C LEU A 66 6.19 9.30 -1.83
N LEU A 67 5.34 9.24 -2.85
CA LEU A 67 4.00 9.78 -2.76
C LEU A 67 3.08 8.80 -2.04
N ARG A 68 2.56 9.21 -0.90
CA ARG A 68 1.56 8.50 -0.09
C ARG A 68 0.22 9.17 -0.27
N PHE A 69 -0.86 8.43 -0.50
CA PHE A 69 -2.16 9.06 -0.72
C PHE A 69 -3.36 8.18 -0.38
N HIS A 70 -4.49 8.82 -0.10
CA HIS A 70 -5.78 8.16 0.16
C HIS A 70 -6.96 9.08 -0.17
N LEU A 71 -8.18 8.55 -0.26
CA LEU A 71 -9.41 9.33 -0.43
C LEU A 71 -9.80 10.16 0.82
N GLN A 72 -9.19 9.85 1.97
CA GLN A 72 -9.48 10.44 3.28
C GLN A 72 -8.16 10.85 3.92
N ALA A 73 -8.08 12.07 4.43
CA ALA A 73 -6.84 12.65 4.97
C ALA A 73 -6.29 11.84 6.15
N GLU A 74 -7.18 11.39 7.03
CA GLU A 74 -6.92 10.58 8.23
C GLU A 74 -6.46 9.15 7.93
N SER A 75 -6.63 8.69 6.69
CA SER A 75 -6.21 7.36 6.25
C SER A 75 -4.83 7.35 5.60
N VAL A 76 -4.27 8.52 5.28
CA VAL A 76 -2.87 8.62 4.83
C VAL A 76 -1.97 8.24 6.01
N GLY A 77 -1.02 7.33 5.80
CA GLY A 77 -0.21 6.75 6.86
C GLY A 77 -0.75 5.44 7.44
N LEU A 78 -1.95 5.00 7.06
CA LEU A 78 -2.55 3.73 7.49
C LEU A 78 -2.40 2.64 6.44
N PHE A 79 -2.77 1.41 6.80
CA PHE A 79 -2.57 0.21 5.98
C PHE A 79 -3.25 0.24 4.59
N SER A 80 -4.28 1.08 4.40
CA SER A 80 -5.01 1.20 3.12
C SER A 80 -4.47 2.30 2.20
N GLU A 81 -3.43 3.03 2.61
CA GLU A 81 -2.86 4.09 1.79
C GLU A 81 -2.22 3.56 0.50
N GLY A 82 -2.34 4.35 -0.56
CA GLY A 82 -1.56 4.16 -1.77
C GLY A 82 -0.13 4.62 -1.55
N LEU A 83 0.83 3.78 -1.94
CA LEU A 83 2.25 4.09 -1.97
C LEU A 83 2.71 4.08 -3.43
N MET A 84 3.38 5.14 -3.85
CA MET A 84 3.98 5.28 -5.17
C MET A 84 5.40 5.83 -5.03
N ALA A 85 6.39 5.06 -5.49
CA ALA A 85 7.78 5.48 -5.53
C ALA A 85 8.12 5.99 -6.94
N PHE A 86 8.89 7.08 -7.02
CA PHE A 86 9.36 7.64 -8.29
C PHE A 86 10.72 8.35 -8.13
N ASP A 87 11.42 8.51 -9.25
CA ASP A 87 12.75 9.13 -9.29
C ASP A 87 12.71 10.67 -9.38
N GLY A 88 13.87 11.31 -9.36
CA GLY A 88 13.97 12.78 -9.45
C GLY A 88 13.43 13.37 -10.76
N GLU A 89 13.25 12.56 -11.80
CA GLU A 89 12.67 12.96 -13.09
C GLU A 89 11.17 12.65 -13.16
N GLY A 90 10.58 12.18 -12.06
CA GLY A 90 9.16 11.87 -11.96
C GLY A 90 8.77 10.50 -12.51
N ARG A 91 9.70 9.60 -12.85
CA ARG A 91 9.34 8.26 -13.36
C ARG A 91 8.97 7.31 -12.24
N ILE A 92 7.79 6.69 -12.36
CA ILE A 92 7.26 5.75 -11.37
C ILE A 92 8.06 4.45 -11.42
N SER A 93 8.65 4.07 -10.28
CA SER A 93 9.46 2.86 -10.13
C SER A 93 8.70 1.73 -9.42
N ALA A 94 7.75 2.05 -8.54
CA ALA A 94 6.91 1.05 -7.87
C ALA A 94 5.59 1.62 -7.36
N VAL A 95 4.60 0.73 -7.19
CA VAL A 95 3.27 1.03 -6.64
C VAL A 95 2.73 -0.14 -5.86
N ASN A 96 2.22 0.11 -4.64
CA ASN A 96 1.54 -0.92 -3.87
C ASN A 96 0.13 -1.22 -4.43
N GLN A 97 -0.50 -2.29 -3.97
CA GLN A 97 -1.84 -2.67 -4.45
C GLN A 97 -2.91 -1.62 -4.14
N SER A 98 -2.81 -0.93 -3.00
CA SER A 98 -3.75 0.12 -2.62
C SER A 98 -3.70 1.31 -3.58
N ALA A 99 -2.51 1.72 -4.05
CA ALA A 99 -2.35 2.77 -5.05
C ALA A 99 -3.07 2.42 -6.36
N LEU A 100 -2.94 1.17 -6.82
CA LEU A 100 -3.66 0.69 -8.01
C LEU A 100 -5.16 0.78 -7.83
N ASN A 101 -5.67 0.36 -6.68
CA ASN A 101 -7.10 0.37 -6.38
C ASN A 101 -7.64 1.81 -6.30
N LEU A 102 -6.93 2.71 -5.62
CA LEU A 102 -7.29 4.12 -5.46
C LEU A 102 -7.27 4.87 -6.80
N LEU A 103 -6.29 4.57 -7.65
CA LEU A 103 -6.13 5.19 -8.97
C LEU A 103 -6.87 4.46 -10.10
N GLY A 104 -7.45 3.29 -9.83
CA GLY A 104 -8.20 2.51 -10.84
C GLY A 104 -7.34 2.11 -12.04
N HIS A 105 -6.05 1.85 -11.80
CA HIS A 105 -5.08 1.49 -12.83
C HIS A 105 -4.50 0.09 -12.57
N ILE A 106 -3.96 -0.52 -13.62
CA ILE A 106 -3.15 -1.73 -13.50
C ILE A 106 -1.68 -1.34 -13.37
N ARG A 107 -0.86 -2.18 -12.73
CA ARG A 107 0.56 -1.86 -12.49
C ARG A 107 1.32 -1.49 -13.77
N GLY A 108 1.11 -2.27 -14.84
CA GLY A 108 1.78 -2.04 -16.13
C GLY A 108 1.44 -0.71 -16.80
N SER A 109 0.33 -0.04 -16.43
CA SER A 109 0.02 1.30 -16.96
C SER A 109 0.67 2.43 -16.16
N LEU A 110 1.19 2.17 -14.95
CA LEU A 110 1.83 3.17 -14.11
C LEU A 110 3.37 3.10 -14.20
N LEU A 111 3.94 1.89 -14.15
CA LEU A 111 5.39 1.73 -14.08
C LEU A 111 6.10 2.34 -15.30
N GLY A 112 7.16 3.12 -15.05
CA GLY A 112 7.97 3.80 -16.05
C GLY A 112 7.36 5.09 -16.63
N GLN A 113 6.07 5.35 -16.37
CA GLN A 113 5.39 6.59 -16.77
C GLN A 113 5.74 7.74 -15.82
N ARG A 114 5.41 8.98 -16.21
CA ARG A 114 5.65 10.14 -15.35
C ARG A 114 4.52 10.31 -14.36
N VAL A 115 4.84 10.64 -13.12
CA VAL A 115 3.85 10.93 -12.06
C VAL A 115 2.89 12.05 -12.48
N GLY A 116 3.39 13.06 -13.20
CA GLY A 116 2.58 14.16 -13.76
C GLY A 116 1.57 13.75 -14.83
N ASP A 117 1.64 12.52 -15.37
CA ASP A 117 0.64 11.99 -16.31
C ASP A 117 -0.65 11.55 -15.57
N PHE A 118 -0.59 11.34 -14.26
CA PHE A 118 -1.71 10.84 -13.45
C PHE A 118 -2.29 11.89 -12.51
N PHE A 119 -1.49 12.88 -12.11
CA PHE A 119 -1.91 13.93 -11.19
C PHE A 119 -1.97 15.30 -11.87
N ASP A 120 -2.91 16.11 -11.42
CA ASP A 120 -3.15 17.46 -11.91
C ASP A 120 -2.24 18.47 -11.19
N CYS A 121 -0.94 18.22 -11.27
CA CYS A 121 0.14 19.10 -10.80
C CYS A 121 1.43 18.79 -11.57
N SER A 122 2.32 19.76 -11.64
CA SER A 122 3.68 19.59 -12.17
C SER A 122 4.57 18.82 -11.18
N LEU A 123 5.68 18.28 -11.69
CA LEU A 123 6.68 17.61 -10.84
C LEU A 123 7.25 18.60 -9.80
N ASP A 124 7.53 19.84 -10.19
CA ASP A 124 8.06 20.87 -9.29
C ASP A 124 7.08 21.21 -8.16
N GLU A 125 5.78 21.33 -8.46
CA GLU A 125 4.75 21.54 -7.44
C GLU A 125 4.65 20.37 -6.46
N LEU A 126 4.83 19.14 -6.95
CA LEU A 126 4.81 17.93 -6.15
C LEU A 126 6.04 17.88 -5.23
N LEU A 127 7.24 18.01 -5.79
CA LEU A 127 8.50 18.03 -5.03
C LEU A 127 8.58 19.19 -4.03
N GLY A 128 7.99 20.34 -4.37
CA GLY A 128 7.86 21.48 -3.46
C GLY A 128 7.06 21.17 -2.18
N ARG A 129 6.27 20.09 -2.14
CA ARG A 129 5.52 19.69 -0.92
C ARG A 129 6.40 19.04 0.14
N ALA A 130 7.51 18.41 -0.26
CA ALA A 130 8.42 17.75 0.68
C ALA A 130 9.10 18.75 1.64
N SER A 131 9.30 19.99 1.22
CA SER A 131 10.01 21.00 2.02
C SER A 131 9.10 21.86 2.90
N VAL A 132 7.80 21.95 2.58
CA VAL A 132 6.92 22.99 3.14
C VAL A 132 6.12 22.51 4.37
N ASN A 133 5.78 21.22 4.49
CA ASN A 133 5.13 20.64 5.68
C ASN A 133 5.15 19.10 5.61
N ALA A 134 6.30 18.49 5.91
CA ALA A 134 6.52 17.03 5.74
C ALA A 134 5.49 16.10 6.43
N SER A 135 4.67 16.63 7.36
CA SER A 135 3.71 15.84 8.14
C SER A 135 2.24 16.10 7.81
N ALA A 136 1.90 17.17 7.08
CA ALA A 136 0.50 17.54 6.82
C ALA A 136 0.07 17.06 5.43
N SER A 137 -1.00 16.26 5.38
CA SER A 137 -1.57 15.87 4.09
C SER A 137 -2.19 17.07 3.37
N TRP A 138 -2.10 17.08 2.04
CA TRP A 138 -2.71 18.12 1.21
C TRP A 138 -3.65 17.53 0.15
N PRO A 139 -4.63 18.30 -0.33
CA PRO A 139 -5.49 17.85 -1.43
C PRO A 139 -4.71 17.69 -2.73
N LEU A 140 -4.77 16.49 -3.31
CA LEU A 140 -4.19 16.13 -4.60
C LEU A 140 -5.31 15.68 -5.53
N ARG A 141 -5.32 16.17 -6.77
CA ARG A 141 -6.31 15.78 -7.77
C ARG A 141 -5.65 14.90 -8.83
N THR A 142 -6.30 13.81 -9.20
CA THR A 142 -5.89 13.01 -10.37
C THR A 142 -6.40 13.66 -11.65
N ARG A 143 -5.77 13.40 -12.80
CA ARG A 143 -6.21 13.96 -14.09
C ARG A 143 -7.59 13.50 -14.54
N ASP A 144 -8.04 12.34 -14.07
CA ASP A 144 -9.40 11.85 -14.29
C ASP A 144 -10.42 12.42 -13.27
N GLY A 145 -10.02 13.37 -12.43
CA GLY A 145 -10.90 14.18 -11.59
C GLY A 145 -11.14 13.67 -10.18
N ARG A 146 -10.45 12.62 -9.72
CA ARG A 146 -10.59 12.11 -8.34
C ARG A 146 -9.85 13.01 -7.37
N HIS A 147 -10.44 13.16 -6.18
CA HIS A 147 -9.84 13.88 -5.07
C HIS A 147 -9.17 12.90 -4.10
N LEU A 148 -7.92 13.18 -3.79
CA LEU A 148 -7.10 12.45 -2.85
C LEU A 148 -6.51 13.44 -1.84
N PHE A 149 -6.01 12.90 -0.74
CA PHE A 149 -5.10 13.56 0.17
C PHE A 149 -3.76 12.87 0.06
N ALA A 150 -2.68 13.64 0.00
CA ALA A 150 -1.34 13.10 -0.20
C ALA A 150 -0.32 13.66 0.79
N VAL A 151 0.74 12.88 1.02
CA VAL A 151 1.98 13.22 1.72
C VAL A 151 3.15 12.80 0.83
N LEU A 152 4.25 13.55 0.82
CA LEU A 152 5.47 13.28 0.05
C LEU A 152 6.66 13.19 1.00
#